data_AF-A0A9E2Q5K4-F1
#
_entry.id   AF-A0A9E2Q5K4-F1
#
_cell.length_a   1.000
_cell.length_b   1.000
_cell.length_c   1.000
_cell.angle_alpha   90.00
_cell.angle_beta   90.00
_cell.angle_gamma   90.00
#
_symmetry.space_group_name_H-M   'P 1'
#
loop_
_entity.id
_entity.type
_entity.pdbx_description
1 polymer ?
#
loop_
_entity_poly.entity_id
_entity_poly.type
_entity_poly.pdbx_seq_one_letter_code
_entity_poly.pdbx_strand_id
1 'polypeptide(L)'
;GDLGGLSIAIRAYRIALGRPLAEGPVIDGLTAAQRIFLGWAACWRSKGRDEEVIRRLATDPHSPDEFRCNGVVRNLDEFYAAFDVQPGDPMYLAPGDRVRIW
;
A
#
# COMPACT_ATOMS: atom_id res chain seq x y z
N GLY A 1 4.94 9.64 7.82
CA GLY A 1 5.62 8.59 7.02
C GLY A 1 4.59 7.73 6.34
N ASP A 2 4.95 7.10 5.22
CA ASP A 2 4.00 6.46 4.29
C ASP A 2 3.13 5.39 4.94
N LEU A 3 3.72 4.50 5.75
CA LEU A 3 3.00 3.41 6.42
C LEU A 3 1.90 3.92 7.35
N GLY A 4 2.22 4.91 8.19
CA GLY A 4 1.22 5.55 9.05
C GLY A 4 0.17 6.30 8.24
N GLY A 5 0.58 7.00 7.17
CA GLY A 5 -0.33 7.74 6.29
C GLY A 5 -1.38 6.84 5.65
N LEU A 6 -0.97 5.73 5.03
CA LEU A 6 -1.90 4.80 4.40
C LEU A 6 -2.78 4.06 5.43
N SER A 7 -2.22 3.65 6.57
CA SER A 7 -2.98 3.03 7.67
C SER A 7 -4.12 3.95 8.16
N ILE A 8 -3.81 5.23 8.40
CA ILE A 8 -4.81 6.22 8.82
C ILE A 8 -5.82 6.48 7.71
N ALA A 9 -5.40 6.56 6.44
CA ALA A 9 -6.30 6.76 5.31
C ALA A 9 -7.33 5.61 5.19
N ILE A 10 -6.90 4.36 5.36
CA ILE A 10 -7.80 3.19 5.39
C ILE A 10 -8.81 3.31 6.53
N ARG A 11 -8.36 3.69 7.74
CA ARG A 11 -9.24 3.91 8.89
C ARG A 11 -10.23 5.04 8.63
N ALA A 12 -9.79 6.16 8.09
CA ALA A 12 -10.63 7.31 7.75
C ALA A 12 -11.70 6.94 6.71
N TYR A 13 -11.33 6.16 5.70
CA TYR A 13 -12.28 5.70 4.69
C TYR A 13 -13.33 4.75 5.27
N ARG A 14 -12.96 3.84 6.18
CA ARG A 14 -13.94 3.01 6.91
C ARG A 14 -14.95 3.87 7.69
N ILE A 15 -14.49 4.92 8.36
CA ILE A 15 -15.36 5.85 9.09
C ILE A 15 -16.30 6.56 8.12
N ALA A 16 -15.78 7.09 7.02
CA ALA A 16 -16.56 7.82 6.02
C ALA A 16 -17.59 6.92 5.30
N LEU A 17 -17.27 5.64 5.08
CA LEU A 17 -18.19 4.66 4.52
C LEU A 17 -19.38 4.34 5.45
N GLY A 18 -19.20 4.51 6.76
CA GLY A 18 -20.19 4.14 7.77
C GLY A 18 -20.51 2.63 7.82
N ARG A 19 -19.66 1.80 7.21
CA ARG A 19 -19.81 0.33 7.12
C ARG A 19 -18.46 -0.35 6.97
N PRO A 20 -18.36 -1.68 7.21
CA PRO A 20 -17.13 -2.42 6.99
C PRO A 20 -16.59 -2.24 5.56
N LEU A 21 -15.26 -2.23 5.41
CA LEU A 21 -14.60 -2.02 4.11
C LEU A 21 -15.00 -3.10 3.07
N ALA A 22 -15.25 -4.32 3.53
CA ALA A 22 -15.72 -5.43 2.70
C ALA A 22 -17.13 -5.23 2.13
N GLU A 23 -17.95 -4.39 2.77
CA GLU A 23 -19.32 -4.05 2.35
C GLU A 23 -19.39 -2.72 1.60
N GLY A 24 -18.24 -2.10 1.33
CA GLY A 24 -18.16 -0.89 0.51
C GLY A 24 -18.59 -1.17 -0.94
N PRO A 25 -18.98 -0.13 -1.69
CA PRO A 25 -19.47 -0.31 -3.05
C PRO A 25 -18.40 -0.96 -3.93
N VAL A 26 -18.80 -1.92 -4.76
CA VAL A 26 -17.98 -2.46 -5.84
C VAL A 26 -18.17 -1.57 -7.06
N ILE A 27 -17.07 -1.11 -7.64
CA ILE A 27 -17.05 -0.21 -8.81
C ILE A 27 -16.06 -0.81 -9.79
N ASP A 28 -16.48 -0.98 -11.05
CA ASP A 28 -15.69 -1.59 -12.12
C ASP A 28 -15.11 -2.96 -11.74
N GLY A 29 -15.87 -3.76 -10.99
CA GLY A 29 -15.46 -5.08 -10.51
C GLY A 29 -14.45 -5.08 -9.36
N LEU A 30 -14.07 -3.91 -8.83
CA LEU A 30 -13.10 -3.76 -7.75
C LEU A 30 -13.78 -3.45 -6.43
N THR A 31 -13.36 -4.13 -5.35
CA THR A 31 -13.84 -3.84 -4.00
C THR A 31 -13.33 -2.50 -3.49
N ALA A 32 -14.00 -1.95 -2.47
CA ALA A 32 -13.59 -0.68 -1.86
C ALA A 32 -12.15 -0.73 -1.31
N ALA A 33 -11.73 -1.88 -0.75
CA ALA A 33 -10.35 -2.11 -0.31
C ALA A 33 -9.35 -2.11 -1.48
N GLN A 34 -9.63 -2.86 -2.54
CA GLN A 34 -8.76 -2.95 -3.71
C GLN A 34 -8.56 -1.57 -4.36
N ARG A 35 -9.61 -0.75 -4.44
CA ARG A 35 -9.51 0.60 -5.00
C ARG A 35 -8.61 1.53 -4.20
N ILE A 36 -8.56 1.43 -2.87
CA ILE A 36 -7.62 2.22 -2.07
C ILE A 36 -6.17 1.87 -2.46
N PHE A 37 -5.86 0.58 -2.52
CA PHE A 37 -4.49 0.14 -2.86
C PHE A 37 -4.10 0.46 -4.30
N LEU A 38 -5.05 0.37 -5.24
CA LEU A 38 -4.80 0.80 -6.63
C LEU A 38 -4.62 2.32 -6.73
N GLY A 39 -5.37 3.10 -5.94
CA GLY A 39 -5.17 4.55 -5.82
C GLY A 39 -3.79 4.88 -5.26
N TRP A 40 -3.38 4.20 -4.18
CA TRP A 40 -2.03 4.31 -3.61
C TRP A 40 -0.95 4.00 -4.64
N ALA A 41 -1.08 2.88 -5.36
CA ALA A 41 -0.12 2.49 -6.39
C ALA A 41 -0.07 3.50 -7.55
N ALA A 42 -1.21 4.08 -7.94
CA ALA A 42 -1.26 5.10 -8.99
C ALA A 42 -0.53 6.38 -8.58
N CYS A 43 -0.58 6.78 -7.30
CA CYS A 43 0.16 7.93 -6.79
C CYS A 43 1.69 7.77 -6.90
N TRP A 44 2.19 6.53 -6.86
CA TRP A 44 3.62 6.22 -6.97
C TRP A 44 4.06 5.83 -8.39
N ARG A 45 3.20 6.00 -9.39
CA ARG A 45 3.53 5.64 -10.79
C ARG A 45 4.59 6.59 -11.35
N SER A 46 5.83 6.14 -11.34
CA SER A 46 7.00 6.93 -11.75
C SER A 46 8.09 5.99 -12.28
N LYS A 47 8.96 6.52 -13.14
CA LYS A 47 10.16 5.84 -13.63
C LYS A 47 11.26 6.88 -13.85
N GLY A 48 12.43 6.62 -13.30
CA GLY A 48 13.63 7.45 -13.49
C GLY A 48 14.57 6.87 -14.54
N ARG A 49 15.53 7.68 -14.99
CA ARG A 49 16.74 7.19 -15.66
C ARG A 49 17.68 6.60 -14.62
N ASP A 50 18.46 5.60 -14.98
CA ASP A 50 19.33 4.87 -14.04
C ASP A 50 20.27 5.81 -13.29
N GLU A 51 20.84 6.81 -13.97
CA GLU A 51 21.75 7.79 -13.36
C GLU A 51 21.05 8.64 -12.29
N GLU A 52 19.80 9.03 -12.56
CA GLU A 52 19.00 9.80 -11.61
C GLU A 52 18.51 8.94 -10.44
N VAL A 53 18.14 7.68 -10.69
CA VAL A 53 17.75 6.75 -9.61
C VAL A 53 18.95 6.48 -8.69
N ILE A 54 20.15 6.26 -9.24
CA ILE A 54 21.38 6.10 -8.47
C ILE A 54 21.68 7.37 -7.66
N ARG A 55 21.55 8.55 -8.26
CA ARG A 55 21.76 9.82 -7.56
C ARG A 55 20.77 10.02 -6.42
N ARG A 56 19.48 9.70 -6.63
CA ARG A 56 18.43 9.80 -5.60
C ARG A 56 18.66 8.81 -4.47
N LEU A 57 19.08 7.58 -4.76
CA LEU A 57 19.44 6.61 -3.71
C LEU A 57 20.51 7.16 -2.74
N ALA A 58 21.41 8.03 -3.20
CA ALA A 58 22.44 8.63 -2.37
C ALA A 58 22.02 9.94 -1.67
N THR A 59 20.98 10.64 -2.15
CA THR A 59 20.70 12.04 -1.76
C THR A 59 19.27 12.32 -1.32
N ASP A 60 18.30 11.52 -1.77
CA ASP A 60 16.90 11.67 -1.44
C ASP A 60 16.59 10.87 -0.17
N PRO A 61 16.04 11.49 0.89
CA PRO A 61 15.68 10.75 2.10
C PRO A 61 14.49 9.81 1.90
N HIS A 62 13.75 9.93 0.79
CA HIS A 62 12.64 9.03 0.49
C HIS A 62 13.13 7.75 -0.18
N SER A 63 12.47 6.63 0.14
CA SER A 63 12.66 5.39 -0.60
C SER A 63 12.23 5.57 -2.07
N PRO A 64 12.83 4.83 -3.02
CA PRO A 64 12.34 4.82 -4.40
C PRO A 64 10.86 4.45 -4.50
N ASP A 65 10.16 5.01 -5.49
CA ASP A 65 8.70 4.97 -5.60
C ASP A 65 8.11 3.54 -5.58
N GLU A 66 8.79 2.58 -6.21
CA GLU A 66 8.40 1.16 -6.19
C GLU A 66 8.44 0.55 -4.77
N PHE A 67 9.39 0.95 -3.92
CA PHE A 67 9.46 0.52 -2.54
C PHE A 67 8.48 1.28 -1.64
N ARG A 68 8.14 2.53 -1.96
CA ARG A 68 7.06 3.27 -1.28
C ARG A 68 5.71 2.63 -1.56
N CYS A 69 5.47 2.20 -2.79
CA CYS A 69 4.28 1.45 -3.15
C CYS A 69 4.26 0.08 -2.45
N ASN A 70 5.23 -0.78 -2.77
CA ASN A 70 5.20 -2.20 -2.43
C ASN A 70 5.63 -2.47 -0.98
N GLY A 71 6.67 -1.78 -0.50
CA GLY A 71 7.18 -1.94 0.86
C GLY A 71 6.17 -1.52 1.92
N VAL A 72 5.28 -0.57 1.62
CA VAL A 72 4.25 -0.12 2.56
C VAL A 72 3.09 -1.12 2.63
N VAL A 73 2.51 -1.49 1.50
CA VAL A 73 1.27 -2.31 1.49
C VAL A 73 1.47 -3.70 2.09
N ARG A 74 2.67 -4.29 1.95
CA ARG A 74 2.97 -5.61 2.53
C ARG A 74 3.01 -5.65 4.06
N ASN A 75 2.96 -4.50 4.72
CA ASN A 75 2.86 -4.41 6.19
C ASN A 75 1.41 -4.26 6.68
N LEU A 76 0.43 -4.15 5.79
CA LEU A 76 -0.97 -3.90 6.11
C LEU A 76 -1.83 -5.15 5.90
N ASP A 77 -2.52 -5.62 6.94
CA ASP A 77 -3.38 -6.81 6.84
C ASP A 77 -4.50 -6.64 5.81
N GLU A 78 -4.99 -5.40 5.65
CA GLU A 78 -5.98 -5.07 4.64
C GLU A 78 -5.54 -5.41 3.22
N PHE A 79 -4.24 -5.32 2.92
CA PHE A 79 -3.70 -5.68 1.62
C PHE A 79 -3.79 -7.19 1.39
N TYR A 80 -3.47 -7.99 2.41
CA TYR A 80 -3.58 -9.46 2.34
C TYR A 80 -5.04 -9.88 2.12
N ALA A 81 -5.98 -9.28 2.85
CA ALA A 81 -7.39 -9.56 2.68
C ALA A 81 -7.95 -9.09 1.33
N ALA A 82 -7.48 -7.95 0.81
CA ALA A 82 -8.00 -7.37 -0.43
C ALA A 82 -7.57 -8.13 -1.70
N PHE A 83 -6.40 -8.75 -1.68
CA PHE A 83 -5.81 -9.45 -2.84
C PHE A 83 -5.57 -10.94 -2.61
N ASP A 84 -6.05 -11.48 -1.48
CA ASP A 84 -5.87 -12.88 -1.10
C ASP A 84 -4.39 -13.31 -1.13
N VAL A 85 -3.52 -12.51 -0.50
CA VAL A 85 -2.07 -12.76 -0.50
C VAL A 85 -1.73 -13.90 0.45
N GLN A 86 -1.08 -14.93 -0.08
CA GLN A 86 -0.77 -16.18 0.59
C GLN A 86 0.73 -16.37 0.83
N PRO A 87 1.13 -17.25 1.77
CA PRO A 87 2.52 -17.68 1.90
C PRO A 87 3.06 -18.19 0.57
N GLY A 88 4.22 -17.66 0.15
CA GLY A 88 4.83 -17.97 -1.14
C GLY A 88 4.66 -16.86 -2.19
N ASP A 89 3.70 -15.95 -2.01
CA ASP A 89 3.58 -14.80 -2.89
C ASP A 89 4.76 -13.82 -2.70
N PRO A 90 5.24 -13.15 -3.77
CA PRO A 90 6.38 -12.23 -3.68
C PRO A 90 6.19 -11.10 -2.66
N MET A 91 4.94 -10.70 -2.44
CA MET A 91 4.57 -9.60 -1.55
C MET A 91 4.26 -10.05 -0.12
N TYR A 92 4.30 -11.35 0.18
CA TYR A 92 3.98 -11.87 1.49
C TYR A 92 5.04 -11.53 2.54
N LEU A 93 4.58 -11.21 3.76
CA LEU A 93 5.33 -11.22 5.01
C LEU A 93 4.52 -11.98 6.05
N ALA A 94 5.19 -12.79 6.87
CA ALA A 94 4.54 -13.43 7.99
C ALA A 94 3.99 -12.36 8.95
N PRO A 95 2.85 -12.61 9.62
CA PRO A 95 2.23 -11.60 10.50
C PRO A 95 3.17 -10.99 11.55
N GLY A 96 4.11 -11.79 12.10
CA GLY A 96 5.11 -11.32 13.07
C GLY A 96 6.21 -10.44 12.50
N ASP A 97 6.43 -10.48 11.18
CA ASP A 97 7.46 -9.68 10.49
C ASP A 97 6.89 -8.37 9.93
N ARG A 98 5.56 -8.17 10.03
CA ARG A 98 4.90 -6.94 9.59
C ARG A 98 5.13 -5.84 10.59
N VAL A 99 5.72 -4.74 10.14
CA VAL A 99 6.03 -3.57 10.95
C VAL A 99 4.75 -2.78 11.25
N ARG A 100 4.57 -2.38 12.51
CA ARG A 100 3.50 -1.47 12.97
C ARG A 100 4.07 -0.48 13.97
N ILE A 101 3.87 0.81 13.72
CA ILE A 101 4.47 1.88 14.52
C ILE A 101 3.41 2.91 14.98
N TRP A 102 2.22 2.93 14.36
CA TRP A 102 1.15 3.89 14.61
C TRP A 102 -0.23 3.24 14.50
#